data_AF-A0A1H0Z0B7-F1
#
_entry.id   AF-A0A1H0Z0B7-F1
#
_cell.length_a   1.000
_cell.length_b   1.000
_cell.length_c   1.000
_cell.angle_alpha   90.00
_cell.angle_beta   90.00
_cell.angle_gamma   90.00
#
_symmetry.space_group_name_H-M   'P 1'
#
loop_
_entity.id
_entity.type
_entity.pdbx_description
1 polymer ?
#
loop_
_entity_poly.entity_id
_entity_poly.type
_entity_poly.pdbx_seq_one_letter_code
_entity_poly.pdbx_strand_id
1 'polypeptide(L)'
;MDPNGGEVDRLAPVIPLFGGAVERNAAAGVASATEPESGRTPDSRWHTTWTGGSRDAGADASGPHPRTPRGPGGRSGGPGRGTVAFDDPQAEDRTHTAADIRARAERTLLKRLRGRSLSVKEARDVLRDAELDEPEREEIIAEFLDNGYLDDSRLAEQLLDGALGRKAQGATAIAQSLARRGLDREVIDIALASLPDDEPDRALEFARLRARSMDDLDPAVALRRLHGQLARRGFGGATAMTAARQALDELR
;
A
#
# COMPACT_ATOMS: atom_id res chain seq x y z
N MET A 1 -9.99 19.77 56.35
CA MET A 1 -11.20 19.25 55.67
C MET A 1 -11.44 20.18 54.52
N ASP A 2 -10.84 19.83 53.40
CA ASP A 2 -10.50 20.74 52.32
C ASP A 2 -11.33 20.33 51.10
N PRO A 3 -12.15 21.23 50.53
CA PRO A 3 -12.88 20.93 49.31
C PRO A 3 -12.60 21.99 48.25
N ASN A 4 -11.44 21.89 47.59
CA ASN A 4 -11.23 22.20 46.17
C ASN A 4 -9.75 22.04 45.81
N GLY A 5 -9.29 20.79 45.77
CA GLY A 5 -8.10 20.43 45.02
C GLY A 5 -8.46 20.36 43.54
N GLY A 6 -7.91 21.27 42.73
CA GLY A 6 -7.95 21.21 41.28
C GLY A 6 -6.55 21.51 40.76
N GLU A 7 -5.90 20.51 40.17
CA GLU A 7 -4.55 20.68 39.65
C GLU A 7 -4.55 21.64 38.45
N VAL A 8 -3.50 22.48 38.37
CA VAL A 8 -3.29 23.35 37.22
C VAL A 8 -2.84 22.52 36.01
N ASP A 9 -3.82 22.11 35.21
CA ASP A 9 -3.60 21.39 33.96
C ASP A 9 -2.65 22.21 33.07
N ARG A 10 -1.41 21.73 32.92
CA ARG A 10 -0.38 22.42 32.12
C ARG A 10 -0.68 22.16 30.65
N LEU A 11 -1.48 23.05 30.07
CA LEU A 11 -1.81 23.06 28.65
C LEU A 11 -0.52 22.98 27.80
N ALA A 12 -0.42 21.96 26.94
CA ALA A 12 0.74 21.75 26.10
C ALA A 12 0.92 22.91 25.09
N PRO A 13 2.15 23.29 24.74
CA PRO A 13 2.39 24.39 23.81
C PRO A 13 1.88 24.04 22.40
N VAL A 14 1.03 24.90 21.86
CA VAL A 14 0.45 24.75 20.52
C VAL A 14 1.50 25.09 19.47
N ILE A 15 1.85 24.12 18.62
CA ILE A 15 2.73 24.33 17.46
C ILE A 15 1.87 24.85 16.29
N PRO A 16 2.12 26.05 15.74
CA PRO A 16 1.36 26.56 14.60
C PRO A 16 1.65 25.73 13.33
N LEU A 17 0.59 25.34 12.62
CA LEU A 17 0.65 24.35 11.54
C LEU A 17 0.94 24.94 10.15
N PHE A 18 1.18 26.26 10.05
CA PHE A 18 1.54 26.95 8.81
C PHE A 18 2.67 27.96 9.03
N GLY A 19 3.57 28.05 8.05
CA GLY A 19 4.93 28.55 8.26
C GLY A 19 5.08 30.06 8.43
N GLY A 20 5.90 30.44 9.40
CA GLY A 20 6.55 31.74 9.53
C GLY A 20 7.99 31.53 10.00
N ALA A 21 8.96 32.26 9.42
CA ALA A 21 10.37 32.07 9.74
C ALA A 21 10.70 32.64 11.14
N VAL A 22 11.49 31.90 11.92
CA VAL A 22 12.07 32.40 13.18
C VAL A 22 13.57 32.58 12.97
N GLU A 23 14.02 33.82 13.12
CA GLU A 23 15.43 34.19 13.00
C GLU A 23 16.28 33.56 14.11
N ARG A 24 17.45 33.05 13.73
CA ARG A 24 18.45 32.54 14.69
C ARG A 24 19.30 33.71 15.18
N ASN A 25 19.11 34.12 16.43
CA ASN A 25 20.05 35.02 17.09
C ASN A 25 21.18 34.22 17.76
N ALA A 26 22.42 34.66 17.56
CA ALA A 26 23.62 33.95 18.01
C ALA A 26 24.56 34.88 18.79
N ALA A 27 24.92 34.47 20.01
CA ALA A 27 26.08 34.91 20.80
C ALA A 27 26.15 34.01 22.05
N ALA A 28 27.26 33.71 22.72
CA ALA A 28 28.72 33.67 22.47
C ALA A 28 29.36 33.48 23.87
N GLY A 29 30.46 32.71 23.99
CA GLY A 29 31.26 32.58 25.23
C GLY A 29 31.16 31.22 25.96
N VAL A 30 32.20 30.50 26.41
CA VAL A 30 33.64 30.32 26.11
C VAL A 30 34.23 29.48 27.29
N ALA A 31 34.98 28.41 26.99
CA ALA A 31 35.97 27.68 27.85
C ALA A 31 35.49 27.02 29.19
N SER A 32 36.06 25.93 29.74
CA SER A 32 37.10 24.95 29.29
C SER A 32 37.00 23.63 30.09
N ALA A 33 37.57 22.52 29.58
CA ALA A 33 38.03 21.26 30.22
C ALA A 33 37.28 20.67 31.46
N THR A 34 36.98 19.36 31.57
CA THR A 34 37.93 18.22 31.70
C THR A 34 37.13 16.90 31.77
N GLU A 35 37.64 15.79 31.19
CA GLU A 35 37.13 14.40 31.32
C GLU A 35 37.93 13.59 32.39
N PRO A 36 37.61 12.32 32.74
CA PRO A 36 36.46 11.46 32.37
C PRO A 36 35.73 10.81 33.57
N GLU A 37 34.52 10.27 33.35
CA GLU A 37 34.17 8.94 33.92
C GLU A 37 32.98 8.24 33.21
N SER A 38 32.84 6.94 33.49
CA SER A 38 32.08 5.97 32.72
C SER A 38 30.57 5.90 33.00
N GLY A 39 29.79 5.58 31.96
CA GLY A 39 28.76 4.54 32.08
C GLY A 39 27.28 4.94 32.12
N ARG A 40 26.68 5.19 30.94
CA ARG A 40 25.34 4.64 30.62
C ARG A 40 25.02 4.66 29.12
N THR A 41 24.69 3.51 28.55
CA THR A 41 23.99 3.38 27.27
C THR A 41 22.48 3.59 27.47
N PRO A 42 21.81 4.29 26.54
CA PRO A 42 20.39 4.08 26.27
C PRO A 42 20.25 3.18 25.05
N ASP A 43 19.66 2.00 25.24
CA ASP A 43 19.17 1.18 24.14
C ASP A 43 18.00 1.91 23.46
N SER A 44 18.00 1.95 22.13
CA SER A 44 16.90 2.49 21.32
C SER A 44 16.72 1.69 20.04
N ARG A 45 16.71 0.37 20.20
CA ARG A 45 16.40 -0.57 19.13
C ARG A 45 14.89 -0.62 18.87
N TRP A 46 14.40 0.31 18.06
CA TRP A 46 13.06 0.18 17.46
C TRP A 46 13.02 -1.05 16.54
N HIS A 47 12.45 -2.15 17.05
CA HIS A 47 12.34 -3.42 16.32
C HIS A 47 11.22 -3.37 15.27
N THR A 48 11.58 -3.19 14.00
CA THR A 48 10.67 -3.36 12.85
C THR A 48 10.88 -4.71 12.16
N THR A 49 10.60 -5.81 12.86
CA THR A 49 10.56 -7.15 12.23
C THR A 49 9.16 -7.46 11.70
N TRP A 50 8.80 -6.88 10.54
CA TRP A 50 7.69 -7.39 9.73
C TRP A 50 8.18 -8.51 8.79
N THR A 51 8.51 -9.64 9.42
CA THR A 51 8.70 -10.95 8.80
C THR A 51 7.65 -11.84 9.47
N GLY A 52 6.61 -12.35 8.81
CA GLY A 52 6.55 -12.86 7.45
C GLY A 52 6.29 -14.37 7.55
N GLY A 53 5.38 -14.91 6.75
CA GLY A 53 5.12 -16.35 6.72
C GLY A 53 3.76 -16.78 7.27
N SER A 54 3.21 -17.75 6.54
CA SER A 54 1.95 -18.47 6.67
C SER A 54 1.54 -18.90 8.08
N ARG A 55 0.22 -19.03 8.27
CA ARG A 55 -0.36 -19.94 9.27
C ARG A 55 -1.25 -20.95 8.55
N ASP A 56 -0.83 -22.20 8.60
CA ASP A 56 -1.64 -23.34 8.21
C ASP A 56 -2.85 -23.46 9.14
N ALA A 57 -3.99 -23.89 8.58
CA ALA A 57 -5.20 -24.17 9.34
C ALA A 57 -5.15 -25.60 9.88
N GLY A 58 -5.02 -25.74 11.21
CA GLY A 58 -5.13 -27.01 11.91
C GLY A 58 -5.54 -26.77 13.36
N ALA A 59 -6.82 -27.00 13.67
CA ALA A 59 -7.39 -26.74 14.99
C ALA A 59 -8.54 -27.72 15.31
N ASP A 60 -8.19 -29.01 15.46
CA ASP A 60 -8.98 -29.94 16.27
C ASP A 60 -8.51 -29.83 17.74
N ALA A 61 -9.42 -29.47 18.67
CA ALA A 61 -9.39 -29.93 20.07
C ALA A 61 -10.57 -29.37 20.88
N SER A 62 -11.48 -30.25 21.30
CA SER A 62 -12.57 -29.94 22.23
C SER A 62 -12.09 -29.94 23.70
N GLY A 63 -12.69 -29.10 24.55
CA GLY A 63 -12.47 -29.12 26.01
C GLY A 63 -13.59 -28.39 26.77
N PRO A 64 -14.34 -29.05 27.69
CA PRO A 64 -15.57 -28.48 28.26
C PRO A 64 -15.38 -27.84 29.65
N HIS A 65 -16.24 -26.86 29.99
CA HIS A 65 -16.44 -26.41 31.37
C HIS A 65 -17.91 -26.49 31.81
N PRO A 66 -18.19 -26.92 33.07
CA PRO A 66 -19.53 -27.32 33.50
C PRO A 66 -20.40 -26.17 34.06
N ARG A 67 -21.71 -26.46 34.13
CA ARG A 67 -22.78 -25.59 34.64
C ARG A 67 -22.79 -25.49 36.16
N THR A 68 -23.34 -24.40 36.69
CA THR A 68 -23.99 -24.35 38.01
C THR A 68 -25.42 -23.76 37.89
N PRO A 69 -26.42 -24.28 38.62
CA PRO A 69 -27.80 -23.79 38.54
C PRO A 69 -28.23 -23.02 39.80
N ARG A 70 -29.05 -21.96 39.63
CA ARG A 70 -29.91 -21.44 40.72
C ARG A 70 -31.09 -20.61 40.16
N GLY A 71 -32.31 -21.09 40.38
CA GLY A 71 -33.53 -20.26 40.35
C GLY A 71 -34.01 -19.99 41.79
N PRO A 72 -35.31 -19.71 42.02
CA PRO A 72 -36.36 -19.29 41.08
C PRO A 72 -37.02 -17.96 41.49
N GLY A 73 -37.81 -17.35 40.60
CA GLY A 73 -38.64 -16.18 40.93
C GLY A 73 -39.56 -15.82 39.79
N GLY A 74 -40.84 -16.16 39.89
CA GLY A 74 -41.85 -15.81 38.88
C GLY A 74 -42.92 -14.88 39.43
N ARG A 75 -43.65 -14.21 38.52
CA ARG A 75 -45.10 -13.95 38.55
C ARG A 75 -45.53 -13.12 37.33
N SER A 76 -46.81 -13.29 36.95
CA SER A 76 -47.63 -12.46 36.02
C SER A 76 -47.06 -12.21 34.60
N GLY A 77 -47.78 -12.44 33.50
CA GLY A 77 -49.21 -12.72 33.33
C GLY A 77 -49.99 -11.45 32.98
N GLY A 78 -50.14 -11.16 31.68
CA GLY A 78 -50.91 -10.04 31.12
C GLY A 78 -51.03 -10.22 29.60
N PRO A 79 -52.23 -10.11 28.98
CA PRO A 79 -52.47 -10.68 27.66
C PRO A 79 -52.31 -9.72 26.48
N GLY A 80 -52.01 -10.32 25.32
CA GLY A 80 -52.50 -9.95 23.99
C GLY A 80 -52.73 -8.49 23.64
N ARG A 81 -51.80 -7.92 22.87
CA ARG A 81 -52.14 -6.96 21.83
C ARG A 81 -51.66 -7.51 20.50
N GLY A 82 -52.58 -8.02 19.69
CA GLY A 82 -52.27 -8.54 18.38
C GLY A 82 -51.65 -7.45 17.52
N THR A 83 -50.37 -7.58 17.20
CA THR A 83 -49.84 -7.00 15.97
C THR A 83 -50.57 -7.72 14.85
N VAL A 84 -51.53 -7.02 14.24
CA VAL A 84 -51.96 -7.38 12.88
C VAL A 84 -50.69 -7.46 12.05
N ALA A 85 -50.36 -8.66 11.58
CA ALA A 85 -49.44 -8.79 10.48
C ALA A 85 -50.13 -8.03 9.33
N PHE A 86 -49.57 -6.89 8.96
CA PHE A 86 -49.82 -6.35 7.65
C PHE A 86 -49.22 -7.38 6.70
N ASP A 87 -50.12 -8.20 6.16
CA ASP A 87 -49.86 -9.08 5.04
C ASP A 87 -49.50 -8.15 3.88
N ASP A 88 -48.21 -7.85 3.75
CA ASP A 88 -47.65 -7.07 2.65
C ASP A 88 -47.61 -8.01 1.44
N PRO A 89 -48.55 -7.88 0.47
CA PRO A 89 -48.66 -8.82 -0.64
C PRO A 89 -47.52 -8.64 -1.64
N GLN A 90 -46.61 -7.69 -1.37
CA GLN A 90 -45.44 -7.33 -2.16
C GLN A 90 -44.13 -7.83 -1.53
N ALA A 91 -44.20 -8.83 -0.63
CA ALA A 91 -43.08 -9.77 -0.41
C ALA A 91 -42.91 -10.69 -1.65
N GLU A 92 -42.85 -10.09 -2.84
CA GLU A 92 -42.52 -10.76 -4.08
C GLU A 92 -41.14 -11.41 -3.92
N ASP A 93 -41.04 -12.64 -4.40
CA ASP A 93 -39.78 -13.37 -4.45
C ASP A 93 -38.76 -12.52 -5.23
N ARG A 94 -37.81 -11.91 -4.50
CA ARG A 94 -36.84 -10.94 -5.03
C ARG A 94 -35.73 -11.65 -5.81
N THR A 95 -36.17 -12.37 -6.84
CA THR A 95 -35.39 -12.67 -8.03
C THR A 95 -34.81 -11.35 -8.53
N HIS A 96 -33.51 -11.18 -8.38
CA HIS A 96 -32.82 -10.03 -8.94
C HIS A 96 -32.99 -10.10 -10.46
N THR A 97 -33.58 -9.07 -11.06
CA THR A 97 -33.72 -9.04 -12.52
C THR A 97 -32.32 -8.96 -13.15
N ALA A 98 -32.17 -9.39 -14.41
CA ALA A 98 -30.90 -9.25 -15.13
C ALA A 98 -30.39 -7.79 -15.11
N ALA A 99 -31.30 -6.81 -15.15
CA ALA A 99 -30.99 -5.39 -15.00
C ALA A 99 -30.44 -5.04 -13.60
N ASP A 100 -30.99 -5.61 -12.52
CA ASP A 100 -30.46 -5.42 -11.16
C ASP A 100 -29.05 -6.02 -10.99
N ILE A 101 -28.82 -7.20 -11.58
CA ILE A 101 -27.53 -7.90 -11.56
C ILE A 101 -26.48 -7.05 -12.30
N ARG A 102 -26.79 -6.61 -13.52
CA ARG A 102 -25.94 -5.71 -14.31
C ARG A 102 -25.63 -4.41 -13.56
N ALA A 103 -26.65 -3.70 -13.09
CA ALA A 103 -26.47 -2.44 -12.36
C ALA A 103 -25.66 -2.60 -11.06
N ARG A 104 -25.71 -3.79 -10.42
CA ARG A 104 -24.86 -4.13 -9.27
C ARG A 104 -23.41 -4.39 -9.68
N ALA A 105 -23.18 -5.04 -10.83
CA ALA A 105 -21.85 -5.29 -11.38
C ALA A 105 -21.16 -3.97 -11.78
N GLU A 106 -21.83 -3.12 -12.56
CA GLU A 106 -21.36 -1.78 -12.95
C GLU A 106 -21.03 -0.91 -11.72
N ARG A 107 -21.94 -0.86 -10.73
CA ARG A 107 -21.73 -0.12 -9.47
C ARG A 107 -20.52 -0.64 -8.68
N THR A 108 -20.22 -1.93 -8.78
CA THR A 108 -19.04 -2.55 -8.18
C THR A 108 -17.77 -2.14 -8.93
N LEU A 109 -17.79 -2.13 -10.26
CA LEU A 109 -16.68 -1.68 -11.10
C LEU A 109 -16.38 -0.19 -10.89
N LEU A 110 -17.39 0.67 -10.91
CA LEU A 110 -17.29 2.11 -10.58
C LEU A 110 -16.81 2.37 -9.14
N LYS A 111 -17.11 1.48 -8.19
CA LYS A 111 -16.57 1.57 -6.82
C LYS A 111 -15.07 1.25 -6.80
N ARG A 112 -14.59 0.31 -7.61
CA ARG A 112 -13.15 -0.01 -7.75
C ARG A 112 -12.40 1.13 -8.45
N LEU A 113 -12.93 1.62 -9.58
CA LEU A 113 -12.33 2.69 -10.38
C LEU A 113 -12.15 4.00 -9.61
N ARG A 114 -13.10 4.36 -8.74
CA ARG A 114 -12.96 5.50 -7.81
C ARG A 114 -11.78 5.40 -6.84
N GLY A 115 -11.29 4.20 -6.55
CA GLY A 115 -10.13 3.99 -5.68
C GLY A 115 -8.80 3.88 -6.45
N ARG A 116 -8.82 3.35 -7.67
CA ARG A 116 -7.65 3.19 -8.54
C ARG A 116 -8.06 2.91 -9.99
N SER A 117 -7.27 3.40 -10.95
CA SER A 117 -7.34 2.99 -12.36
C SER A 117 -7.21 1.46 -12.47
N LEU A 118 -8.12 0.81 -13.19
CA LEU A 118 -8.10 -0.63 -13.51
C LEU A 118 -7.58 -0.83 -14.93
N SER A 119 -7.00 -2.00 -15.20
CA SER A 119 -6.82 -2.46 -16.58
C SER A 119 -8.09 -3.15 -17.07
N VAL A 120 -8.24 -3.33 -18.37
CA VAL A 120 -9.36 -4.09 -18.96
C VAL A 120 -9.42 -5.51 -18.39
N LYS A 121 -8.27 -6.18 -18.25
CA LYS A 121 -8.20 -7.51 -17.62
C LYS A 121 -8.64 -7.49 -16.16
N GLU A 122 -8.17 -6.52 -15.36
CA GLU A 122 -8.60 -6.41 -13.97
C GLU A 122 -10.09 -6.04 -13.83
N ALA A 123 -10.66 -5.34 -14.81
CA ALA A 123 -12.10 -5.06 -14.85
C ALA A 123 -12.90 -6.34 -15.14
N ARG A 124 -12.48 -7.18 -16.09
CA ARG A 124 -13.03 -8.54 -16.31
C ARG A 124 -12.93 -9.39 -15.05
N ASP A 125 -11.77 -9.42 -14.39
CA ASP A 125 -11.56 -10.15 -13.12
C ASP A 125 -12.49 -9.65 -11.99
N VAL A 126 -12.90 -8.38 -11.99
CA VAL A 126 -13.88 -7.82 -11.05
C VAL A 126 -15.31 -8.24 -11.38
N LEU A 127 -15.66 -8.37 -12.67
CA LEU A 127 -16.99 -8.78 -13.12
C LEU A 127 -17.20 -10.30 -13.11
N ARG A 128 -16.13 -11.11 -13.10
CA ARG A 128 -16.17 -12.59 -13.10
C ARG A 128 -17.01 -13.17 -11.94
N ASP A 129 -17.01 -12.51 -10.79
CA ASP A 129 -17.73 -12.98 -9.60
C ASP A 129 -19.20 -12.46 -9.56
N ALA A 130 -19.68 -11.84 -10.64
CA ALA A 130 -21.09 -11.45 -10.81
C ALA A 130 -21.91 -12.55 -11.52
N GLU A 131 -23.23 -12.55 -11.28
CA GLU A 131 -24.19 -13.49 -11.87
C GLU A 131 -24.54 -13.14 -13.34
N LEU A 132 -23.52 -12.79 -14.13
CA LEU A 132 -23.60 -12.43 -15.55
C LEU A 132 -22.98 -13.53 -16.42
N ASP A 133 -23.38 -13.62 -17.68
CA ASP A 133 -22.66 -14.42 -18.67
C ASP A 133 -21.44 -13.67 -19.26
N GLU A 134 -20.69 -14.32 -20.16
CA GLU A 134 -19.51 -13.68 -20.78
C GLU A 134 -19.89 -12.56 -21.77
N PRO A 135 -20.87 -12.72 -22.68
CA PRO A 135 -21.40 -11.61 -23.47
C PRO A 135 -21.81 -10.37 -22.67
N GLU A 136 -22.57 -10.53 -21.58
CA GLU A 136 -22.99 -9.43 -20.71
C GLU A 136 -21.81 -8.72 -20.04
N ARG A 137 -20.79 -9.48 -19.61
CA ARG A 137 -19.54 -8.90 -19.09
C ARG A 137 -18.81 -8.06 -20.13
N GLU A 138 -18.64 -8.59 -21.33
CA GLU A 138 -17.90 -7.90 -22.40
C GLU A 138 -18.65 -6.66 -22.91
N GLU A 139 -19.99 -6.66 -22.90
CA GLU A 139 -20.78 -5.46 -23.20
C GLU A 139 -20.56 -4.34 -22.16
N ILE A 140 -20.56 -4.66 -20.86
CA ILE A 140 -20.21 -3.69 -19.80
C ILE A 140 -18.78 -3.18 -19.98
N ILE A 141 -17.83 -4.05 -20.33
CA ILE A 141 -16.43 -3.65 -20.57
C ILE A 141 -16.32 -2.72 -21.78
N ALA A 142 -17.04 -2.99 -22.87
CA ALA A 142 -17.10 -2.14 -24.05
C ALA A 142 -17.68 -0.76 -23.71
N GLU A 143 -18.82 -0.69 -23.01
CA GLU A 143 -19.39 0.57 -22.54
C GLU A 143 -18.41 1.36 -21.64
N PHE A 144 -17.63 0.69 -20.80
CA PHE A 144 -16.65 1.36 -19.94
C PHE A 144 -15.41 1.84 -20.70
N LEU A 145 -15.06 1.21 -21.83
CA LEU A 145 -14.04 1.69 -22.75
C LEU A 145 -14.55 2.90 -23.55
N ASP A 146 -15.74 2.81 -24.14
CA ASP A 146 -16.35 3.88 -24.95
C ASP A 146 -16.61 5.16 -24.13
N ASN A 147 -16.97 5.02 -22.85
CA ASN A 147 -17.12 6.14 -21.92
C ASN A 147 -15.78 6.64 -21.32
N GLY A 148 -14.64 6.03 -21.68
CA GLY A 148 -13.31 6.40 -21.18
C GLY A 148 -13.06 6.13 -19.69
N TYR A 149 -13.84 5.23 -19.07
CA TYR A 149 -13.62 4.78 -17.69
C TYR A 149 -12.49 3.75 -17.58
N LEU A 150 -12.26 2.98 -18.65
CA LEU A 150 -11.14 2.07 -18.82
C LEU A 150 -10.27 2.57 -19.98
N ASP A 151 -8.95 2.54 -19.78
CA ASP A 151 -7.94 2.92 -20.78
C ASP A 151 -6.60 2.31 -20.34
N ASP A 152 -6.20 1.22 -20.99
CA ASP A 152 -4.94 0.51 -20.66
C ASP A 152 -3.71 1.36 -21.03
N SER A 153 -3.79 2.22 -22.04
CA SER A 153 -2.70 3.10 -22.49
C SER A 153 -2.43 4.20 -21.46
N ARG A 154 -3.47 4.94 -21.08
CA ARG A 154 -3.42 5.94 -19.99
C ARG A 154 -3.02 5.31 -18.67
N LEU A 155 -3.41 4.05 -18.43
CA LEU A 155 -2.96 3.31 -17.26
C LEU A 155 -1.47 2.99 -17.32
N ALA A 156 -0.95 2.61 -18.49
CA ALA A 156 0.48 2.35 -18.68
C ALA A 156 1.32 3.60 -18.40
N GLU A 157 0.92 4.76 -18.94
CA GLU A 157 1.53 6.07 -18.67
C GLU A 157 1.59 6.38 -17.17
N GLN A 158 0.46 6.28 -16.45
CA GLN A 158 0.40 6.53 -15.00
C GLN A 158 1.34 5.60 -14.20
N LEU A 159 1.49 4.35 -14.64
CA LEU A 159 2.38 3.38 -14.00
C LEU A 159 3.85 3.64 -14.35
N LEU A 160 4.13 4.12 -15.56
CA LEU A 160 5.44 4.53 -16.07
C LEU A 160 5.95 5.74 -15.27
N ASP A 161 5.20 6.83 -15.20
CA ASP A 161 5.52 8.03 -14.41
C ASP A 161 5.78 7.68 -12.95
N GLY A 162 4.90 6.87 -12.37
CA GLY A 162 5.04 6.39 -11.00
C GLY A 162 6.26 5.49 -10.78
N ALA A 163 6.79 4.84 -11.82
CA ALA A 163 7.98 3.99 -11.79
C ALA A 163 9.27 4.74 -12.08
N LEU A 164 9.23 5.77 -12.92
CA LEU A 164 10.36 6.66 -13.19
C LEU A 164 10.60 7.61 -12.03
N GLY A 165 9.61 8.40 -11.61
CA GLY A 165 9.77 9.45 -10.61
C GLY A 165 9.99 8.92 -9.19
N ARG A 166 8.92 8.51 -8.49
CA ARG A 166 8.99 8.10 -7.07
C ARG A 166 9.90 6.89 -6.80
N LYS A 167 10.31 6.18 -7.84
CA LYS A 167 11.03 4.93 -7.68
C LYS A 167 12.34 4.90 -8.46
N ALA A 168 12.52 5.51 -9.63
CA ALA A 168 13.62 5.18 -10.55
C ALA A 168 13.78 3.65 -10.74
N GLN A 169 12.78 2.99 -11.34
CA GLN A 169 12.90 1.61 -11.83
C GLN A 169 13.59 1.59 -13.21
N GLY A 170 14.23 0.47 -13.54
CA GLY A 170 14.68 0.19 -14.91
C GLY A 170 13.60 -0.54 -15.73
N ALA A 171 13.74 -0.49 -17.06
CA ALA A 171 12.74 -0.95 -18.03
C ALA A 171 12.20 -2.37 -17.73
N THR A 172 13.05 -3.30 -17.31
CA THR A 172 12.65 -4.69 -17.05
C THR A 172 11.63 -4.81 -15.91
N ALA A 173 11.79 -4.02 -14.84
CA ALA A 173 10.85 -4.05 -13.71
C ALA A 173 9.58 -3.24 -13.99
N ILE A 174 9.65 -2.28 -14.91
CA ILE A 174 8.48 -1.57 -15.43
C ILE A 174 7.63 -2.55 -16.25
N ALA A 175 8.22 -3.20 -17.25
CA ALA A 175 7.57 -4.24 -18.07
C ALA A 175 6.87 -5.31 -17.22
N GLN A 176 7.58 -5.87 -16.23
CA GLN A 176 7.00 -6.85 -15.29
C GLN A 176 5.85 -6.29 -14.44
N SER A 177 5.87 -5.00 -14.13
CA SER A 177 4.80 -4.35 -13.35
C SER A 177 3.54 -4.13 -14.20
N LEU A 178 3.70 -3.72 -15.46
CA LEU A 178 2.60 -3.59 -16.43
C LEU A 178 1.99 -4.97 -16.74
N ALA A 179 2.82 -5.97 -17.07
CA ALA A 179 2.36 -7.33 -17.33
C ALA A 179 1.64 -7.97 -16.12
N ARG A 180 2.10 -7.70 -14.89
CA ARG A 180 1.42 -8.15 -13.66
C ARG A 180 0.04 -7.52 -13.47
N ARG A 181 -0.16 -6.31 -13.99
CA ARG A 181 -1.46 -5.63 -14.04
C ARG A 181 -2.31 -6.04 -15.24
N GLY A 182 -1.83 -6.96 -16.07
CA GLY A 182 -2.63 -7.58 -17.12
C GLY A 182 -2.88 -6.70 -18.34
N LEU A 183 -2.06 -5.65 -18.54
CA LEU A 183 -2.09 -4.87 -19.77
C LEU A 183 -1.64 -5.74 -20.95
N ASP A 184 -2.17 -5.44 -22.15
CA ASP A 184 -1.76 -6.14 -23.37
C ASP A 184 -0.28 -5.86 -23.72
N ARG A 185 0.33 -6.80 -24.43
CA ARG A 185 1.71 -6.69 -24.89
C ARG A 185 1.94 -5.45 -25.76
N GLU A 186 1.04 -5.12 -26.69
CA GLU A 186 1.21 -3.97 -27.57
C GLU A 186 1.26 -2.65 -26.77
N VAL A 187 0.37 -2.51 -25.78
CA VAL A 187 0.37 -1.37 -24.85
C VAL A 187 1.66 -1.30 -24.03
N ILE A 188 2.18 -2.46 -23.58
CA ILE A 188 3.46 -2.54 -22.87
C ILE A 188 4.62 -2.11 -23.77
N ASP A 189 4.69 -2.66 -24.99
CA ASP A 189 5.77 -2.38 -25.93
C ASP A 189 5.77 -0.89 -26.35
N ILE A 190 4.59 -0.27 -26.53
CA ILE A 190 4.43 1.19 -26.74
C ILE A 190 4.89 1.99 -25.52
N ALA A 191 4.44 1.64 -24.31
CA ALA A 191 4.80 2.37 -23.09
C ALA A 191 6.31 2.30 -22.77
N LEU A 192 6.96 1.18 -23.12
CA LEU A 192 8.42 1.03 -22.99
C LEU A 192 9.17 1.78 -24.10
N ALA A 193 8.62 1.92 -25.31
CA ALA A 193 9.21 2.74 -26.37
C ALA A 193 9.20 4.24 -26.04
N SER A 194 8.26 4.69 -25.21
CA SER A 194 8.19 6.06 -24.66
C SER A 194 9.14 6.32 -23.48
N LEU A 195 10.00 5.37 -23.10
CA LEU A 195 10.98 5.59 -22.03
C LEU A 195 12.04 6.62 -22.43
N PRO A 196 12.39 7.57 -21.55
CA PRO A 196 13.52 8.47 -21.77
C PRO A 196 14.87 7.75 -21.60
N ASP A 197 15.88 8.23 -22.35
CA ASP A 197 17.24 7.65 -22.47
C ASP A 197 18.19 8.00 -21.31
N ASP A 198 17.63 8.24 -20.13
CA ASP A 198 18.31 8.54 -18.86
C ASP A 198 18.34 7.31 -17.92
N GLU A 199 18.05 6.09 -18.40
CA GLU A 199 18.23 4.87 -17.59
C GLU A 199 19.64 4.74 -16.98
N PRO A 200 20.75 5.06 -17.70
CA PRO A 200 22.10 5.05 -17.13
C PRO A 200 22.24 6.01 -15.94
N ASP A 201 21.71 7.22 -16.04
CA ASP A 201 21.80 8.24 -15.00
C ASP A 201 20.98 7.85 -13.76
N ARG A 202 19.73 7.39 -13.95
CA ARG A 202 18.89 6.86 -12.87
C ARG A 202 19.55 5.67 -12.16
N ALA A 203 20.21 4.78 -12.92
CA ALA A 203 20.93 3.64 -12.37
C ALA A 203 22.12 4.11 -11.52
N LEU A 204 22.88 5.11 -12.00
CA LEU A 204 24.02 5.69 -11.31
C LEU A 204 23.62 6.46 -10.04
N GLU A 205 22.56 7.26 -10.07
CA GLU A 205 22.03 7.95 -8.88
C GLU A 205 21.60 6.95 -7.79
N PHE A 206 20.87 5.90 -8.17
CA PHE A 206 20.51 4.84 -7.24
C PHE A 206 21.74 4.09 -6.73
N ALA A 207 22.75 3.87 -7.59
CA ALA A 207 23.99 3.22 -7.22
C ALA A 207 24.76 4.05 -6.18
N ARG A 208 24.95 5.35 -6.41
CA ARG A 208 25.57 6.31 -5.48
C ARG A 208 24.88 6.33 -4.12
N LEU A 209 23.54 6.32 -4.09
CA LEU A 209 22.76 6.26 -2.86
C LEU A 209 23.04 5.01 -2.03
N ARG A 210 23.32 3.87 -2.68
CA ARG A 210 23.56 2.58 -2.03
C ARG A 210 25.03 2.31 -1.74
N ALA A 211 25.94 2.83 -2.56
CA ALA A 211 27.38 2.67 -2.40
C ALA A 211 27.88 3.22 -1.05
N ARG A 212 27.33 4.36 -0.59
CA ARG A 212 27.65 4.97 0.71
C ARG A 212 27.44 4.07 1.94
N SER A 213 26.64 3.00 1.83
CA SER A 213 26.47 2.00 2.90
C SER A 213 27.31 0.73 2.71
N MET A 214 28.35 0.80 1.87
CA MET A 214 29.20 -0.32 1.47
C MET A 214 30.70 0.01 1.48
N ASP A 215 31.09 1.16 2.04
CA ASP A 215 32.48 1.63 2.08
C ASP A 215 33.39 0.69 2.87
N ASP A 216 32.89 0.14 4.00
CA ASP A 216 33.60 -0.83 4.84
C ASP A 216 33.72 -2.24 4.22
N LEU A 217 33.19 -2.48 3.01
CA LEU A 217 33.16 -3.81 2.40
C LEU A 217 34.32 -4.01 1.42
N ASP A 218 34.79 -5.26 1.32
CA ASP A 218 35.68 -5.68 0.24
C ASP A 218 35.11 -5.24 -1.15
N PRO A 219 35.92 -4.65 -2.04
CA PRO A 219 35.44 -4.10 -3.31
C PRO A 219 34.67 -5.10 -4.19
N ALA A 220 35.06 -6.38 -4.22
CA ALA A 220 34.36 -7.40 -5.00
C ALA A 220 33.03 -7.83 -4.36
N VAL A 221 32.96 -7.80 -3.02
CA VAL A 221 31.70 -7.99 -2.27
C VAL A 221 30.75 -6.82 -2.48
N ALA A 222 31.24 -5.57 -2.37
CA ALA A 222 30.48 -4.35 -2.61
C ALA A 222 29.89 -4.33 -4.03
N LEU A 223 30.73 -4.55 -5.05
CA LEU A 223 30.31 -4.59 -6.45
C LEU A 223 29.22 -5.63 -6.71
N ARG A 224 29.40 -6.88 -6.24
CA ARG A 224 28.41 -7.96 -6.39
C ARG A 224 27.09 -7.61 -5.71
N ARG A 225 27.14 -7.04 -4.49
CA ARG A 225 25.96 -6.64 -3.72
C ARG A 225 25.21 -5.46 -4.36
N LEU A 226 25.93 -4.50 -4.94
CA LEU A 226 25.36 -3.32 -5.58
C LEU A 226 24.74 -3.66 -6.94
N HIS A 227 25.48 -4.39 -7.79
CA HIS A 227 24.96 -4.92 -9.05
C HIS A 227 23.68 -5.76 -8.84
N GLY A 228 23.67 -6.64 -7.84
CA GLY A 228 22.47 -7.44 -7.51
C GLY A 228 21.27 -6.62 -7.05
N GLN A 229 21.49 -5.44 -6.44
CA GLN A 229 20.40 -4.51 -6.10
C GLN A 229 19.84 -3.81 -7.34
N LEU A 230 20.70 -3.36 -8.25
CA LEU A 230 20.31 -2.75 -9.53
C LEU A 230 19.58 -3.75 -10.44
N ALA A 231 20.04 -5.00 -10.51
CA ALA A 231 19.38 -6.06 -11.27
C ALA A 231 17.95 -6.36 -10.74
N ARG A 232 17.78 -6.49 -9.42
CA ARG A 232 16.43 -6.61 -8.80
C ARG A 232 15.56 -5.36 -9.00
N ARG A 233 16.15 -4.25 -9.42
CA ARG A 233 15.47 -2.99 -9.74
C ARG A 233 14.97 -2.91 -11.18
N GLY A 234 15.39 -3.84 -12.02
CA GLY A 234 15.03 -3.92 -13.43
C GLY A 234 15.92 -3.14 -14.39
N PHE A 235 17.05 -2.60 -13.92
CA PHE A 235 18.05 -1.98 -14.81
C PHE A 235 18.72 -3.05 -15.68
N GLY A 236 18.99 -2.71 -16.94
CA GLY A 236 19.70 -3.62 -17.86
C GLY A 236 21.04 -4.07 -17.30
N GLY A 237 21.45 -5.33 -17.53
CA GLY A 237 22.63 -5.91 -16.88
C GLY A 237 23.94 -5.16 -17.15
N ALA A 238 24.12 -4.61 -18.37
CA ALA A 238 25.25 -3.75 -18.69
C ALA A 238 25.20 -2.43 -17.90
N THR A 239 24.07 -1.72 -17.96
CA THR A 239 23.81 -0.47 -17.23
C THR A 239 24.03 -0.63 -15.72
N ALA A 240 23.49 -1.70 -15.14
CA ALA A 240 23.64 -2.05 -13.73
C ALA A 240 25.10 -2.32 -13.34
N MET A 241 25.89 -2.96 -14.20
CA MET A 241 27.31 -3.21 -13.94
C MET A 241 28.14 -1.92 -14.02
N THR A 242 27.92 -1.10 -15.04
CA THR A 242 28.60 0.18 -15.23
C THR A 242 28.31 1.13 -14.06
N ALA A 243 27.04 1.35 -13.74
CA ALA A 243 26.61 2.20 -12.62
C ALA A 243 27.17 1.71 -11.27
N ALA A 244 27.20 0.39 -11.03
CA ALA A 244 27.75 -0.17 -9.79
C ALA A 244 29.26 0.03 -9.65
N ARG A 245 30.04 -0.09 -10.74
CA ARG A 245 31.49 0.18 -10.72
C ARG A 245 31.75 1.65 -10.46
N GLN A 246 31.18 2.52 -11.28
CA GLN A 246 31.36 3.96 -11.19
C GLN A 246 31.02 4.50 -9.78
N ALA A 247 29.87 4.12 -9.22
CA ALA A 247 29.47 4.58 -7.89
C ALA A 247 30.35 4.07 -6.73
N LEU A 248 31.14 3.00 -6.92
CA LEU A 248 32.11 2.49 -5.95
C LEU A 248 33.51 3.07 -6.18
N ASP A 249 33.85 3.41 -7.41
CA ASP A 249 35.10 4.09 -7.74
C ASP A 249 35.06 5.58 -7.32
N GLU A 250 33.88 6.22 -7.33
CA GLU A 250 33.63 7.58 -6.81
C GLU A 250 33.77 7.73 -5.28
N LEU A 251 33.92 6.63 -4.52
CA LEU A 251 34.11 6.65 -3.06
C LEU A 251 35.58 6.47 -2.63
N ARG A 252 36.52 6.25 -3.56
CA ARG A 252 37.94 6.04 -3.29
C ARG A 252 38.77 7.31 -3.42
#